data_AF-A0A2M8KT11-F1
#
_entry.id   AF-A0A2M8KT11-F1
#
_cell.length_a   1.000
_cell.length_b   1.000
_cell.length_c   1.000
_cell.angle_alpha   90.00
_cell.angle_beta   90.00
_cell.angle_gamma   90.00
#
_symmetry.space_group_name_H-M   'P 1'
#
loop_
_entity.id
_entity.type
_entity.pdbx_description
1 polymer ?
#
loop_
_entity_poly.entity_id
_entity_poly.type
_entity_poly.pdbx_seq_one_letter_code
_entity_poly.pdbx_strand_id
1 'polypeptide(L)'
;MIISYVPETEVYSRAFQLLRECKNTLHLTMIMDKELDTPSTKYMQLLKKKIAMNIEVKRVGFGTKKQYGRAMRQLGYTTLPNNFRFKYTTDRKTVQRMFLVDSTKLLFAVYLQDQRFVFYTRHKVLVQGFLTFFNMLFAQSDY
;
A
#
# COMPACT_ATOMS: atom_id res chain seq x y z
N MET A 1 19.46 9.89 10.42
CA MET A 1 18.13 10.49 10.15
C MET A 1 17.07 9.42 10.37
N ILE A 2 16.15 9.64 11.32
CA ILE A 2 15.17 8.61 11.75
C ILE A 2 13.94 8.59 10.82
N ILE A 3 13.50 9.76 10.36
CA ILE A 3 12.39 9.94 9.41
C ILE A 3 12.81 11.04 8.42
N SER A 4 12.48 10.87 7.14
CA SER A 4 12.73 11.85 6.07
C SER A 4 11.40 12.28 5.47
N TYR A 5 11.15 13.59 5.38
CA TYR A 5 10.02 14.12 4.61
C TYR A 5 10.18 13.81 3.12
N VAL A 6 9.06 13.50 2.45
CA VAL A 6 8.99 13.26 1.01
C VAL A 6 8.06 14.31 0.41
N PRO A 7 8.56 15.23 -0.44
CA PRO A 7 7.74 16.21 -1.14
C PRO A 7 6.63 15.52 -1.95
N GLU A 8 5.46 16.15 -2.02
CA GLU A 8 4.29 15.59 -2.70
C GLU A 8 4.59 15.22 -4.17
N THR A 9 5.39 16.03 -4.85
CA THR A 9 5.86 15.80 -6.23
C THR A 9 6.73 14.55 -6.38
N GLU A 10 7.38 14.10 -5.31
CA GLU A 10 8.28 12.95 -5.31
C GLU A 10 7.64 11.65 -4.84
N VAL A 11 6.47 11.71 -4.18
CA VAL A 11 5.82 10.54 -3.54
C VAL A 11 5.70 9.35 -4.50
N TYR A 12 5.20 9.59 -5.71
CA TYR A 12 5.05 8.54 -6.72
C TYR A 12 6.41 7.98 -7.17
N SER A 13 7.40 8.85 -7.41
CA SER A 13 8.74 8.41 -7.82
C SER A 13 9.40 7.55 -6.73
N ARG A 14 9.22 7.92 -5.46
CA ARG A 14 9.73 7.19 -4.30
C ARG A 14 9.05 5.83 -4.15
N ALA A 15 7.72 5.78 -4.24
CA ALA A 15 6.97 4.52 -4.21
C ALA A 15 7.39 3.59 -5.36
N PHE A 16 7.61 4.13 -6.56
CA PHE A 16 8.07 3.38 -7.72
C PHE A 16 9.48 2.81 -7.51
N GLN A 17 10.40 3.60 -6.96
CA GLN A 17 11.73 3.14 -6.59
C GLN A 17 11.68 2.02 -5.55
N LEU A 18 10.90 2.19 -4.49
CA LEU A 18 10.73 1.17 -3.46
C LEU A 18 10.16 -0.13 -4.03
N LEU A 19 9.19 -0.05 -4.95
CA LEU A 19 8.68 -1.22 -5.65
C LEU A 19 9.75 -1.92 -6.49
N ARG A 20 10.59 -1.16 -7.22
CA ARG A 20 11.71 -1.71 -8.00
C ARG A 20 12.72 -2.43 -7.11
N GLU A 21 13.00 -1.91 -5.94
CA GLU A 21 13.95 -2.48 -4.98
C GLU A 21 13.39 -3.66 -4.16
N CYS A 22 12.06 -3.82 -4.13
CA CYS A 22 11.39 -4.88 -3.38
C CYS A 22 11.83 -6.27 -3.84
N LYS A 23 12.17 -7.15 -2.89
CA LYS A 23 12.68 -8.50 -3.13
C LYS A 23 11.81 -9.63 -2.58
N ASN A 24 11.10 -9.40 -1.49
CA ASN A 24 10.43 -10.45 -0.73
C ASN A 24 8.95 -10.11 -0.50
N THR A 25 8.68 -8.97 0.14
CA THR A 25 7.32 -8.67 0.62
C THR A 25 6.94 -7.21 0.40
N LEU A 26 5.66 -7.00 0.11
CA LEU A 26 5.07 -5.70 -0.08
C LEU A 26 3.73 -5.62 0.64
N HIS A 27 3.61 -4.69 1.58
CA HIS A 27 2.38 -4.43 2.33
C HIS A 27 1.89 -3.02 2.00
N LEU A 28 0.67 -2.91 1.50
CA LEU A 28 0.12 -1.66 0.96
C LEU A 28 -1.25 -1.37 1.56
N THR A 29 -1.50 -0.11 1.86
CA THR A 29 -2.86 0.38 2.10
C THR A 29 -3.25 1.41 1.04
N MET A 30 -4.53 1.42 0.68
CA MET A 30 -5.07 2.37 -0.29
C MET A 30 -6.40 2.95 0.16
N ILE A 31 -6.67 4.20 -0.19
CA ILE A 31 -8.04 4.74 -0.16
C ILE A 31 -8.60 4.53 -1.57
N MET A 32 -9.65 3.71 -1.69
CA MET A 32 -10.03 3.17 -3.00
C MET A 32 -10.58 4.22 -3.97
N ASP A 33 -11.38 5.16 -3.50
CA ASP A 33 -11.87 6.26 -4.36
C ASP A 33 -10.70 7.02 -5.01
N LYS A 34 -9.73 7.45 -4.20
CA LYS A 34 -8.57 8.23 -4.68
C LYS A 34 -7.71 7.49 -5.70
N GLU A 35 -7.61 6.18 -5.61
CA GLU A 35 -6.75 5.40 -6.51
C GLU A 35 -7.45 4.86 -7.74
N LEU A 36 -8.77 4.67 -7.69
CA LEU A 36 -9.56 4.26 -8.85
C LEU A 36 -9.82 5.40 -9.83
N ASP A 37 -9.66 6.65 -9.38
CA ASP A 37 -9.83 7.82 -10.22
C ASP A 37 -8.58 8.08 -11.10
N THR A 38 -7.38 7.81 -10.59
CA THR A 38 -6.13 8.00 -11.34
C THR A 38 -5.16 6.82 -11.19
N PRO A 39 -5.47 5.64 -11.76
CA PRO A 39 -4.59 4.48 -11.67
C PRO A 39 -3.34 4.67 -12.52
N SER A 40 -2.16 4.46 -11.93
CA SER A 40 -0.89 4.50 -12.67
C SER A 40 -0.63 3.18 -13.39
N THR A 41 -0.79 3.16 -14.71
CA THR A 41 -0.53 1.97 -15.55
C THR A 41 0.89 1.43 -15.38
N LYS A 42 1.90 2.33 -15.35
CA LYS A 42 3.31 1.95 -15.15
C LYS A 42 3.52 1.26 -13.80
N TYR A 43 2.88 1.79 -12.75
CA TYR A 43 2.98 1.20 -11.41
C TYR A 43 2.34 -0.18 -11.39
N MET A 44 1.17 -0.31 -12.01
CA MET A 44 0.45 -1.57 -12.09
C MET A 44 1.23 -2.64 -12.87
N GLN A 45 1.85 -2.29 -13.99
CA GLN A 45 2.70 -3.19 -14.75
C GLN A 45 3.89 -3.67 -13.91
N LEU A 46 4.57 -2.76 -13.20
CA LEU A 46 5.67 -3.12 -12.33
C LEU A 46 5.22 -4.02 -11.17
N LEU A 47 4.06 -3.74 -10.56
CA LEU A 47 3.52 -4.57 -9.48
C LEU A 47 3.23 -5.98 -9.96
N LYS A 48 2.58 -6.13 -11.13
CA LYS A 48 2.32 -7.43 -11.74
C LYS A 48 3.61 -8.19 -12.05
N LYS A 49 4.64 -7.51 -12.57
CA LYS A 49 5.97 -8.10 -12.77
C LYS A 49 6.58 -8.59 -11.46
N LYS A 50 6.48 -7.81 -10.38
CA LYS A 50 7.01 -8.17 -9.06
C LYS A 50 6.29 -9.41 -8.49
N ILE A 51 4.98 -9.46 -8.62
CA ILE A 51 4.18 -10.63 -8.24
C ILE A 51 4.59 -11.87 -9.06
N ALA A 52 4.81 -11.73 -10.37
CA ALA A 52 5.30 -12.82 -11.21
C ALA A 52 6.72 -13.31 -10.83
N MET A 53 7.52 -12.46 -10.19
CA MET A 53 8.81 -12.82 -9.58
C MET A 53 8.66 -13.44 -8.18
N ASN A 54 7.47 -13.91 -7.83
CA ASN A 54 7.15 -14.55 -6.56
C ASN A 54 7.27 -13.65 -5.31
N ILE A 55 7.22 -12.33 -5.48
CA ILE A 55 7.14 -11.40 -4.34
C ILE A 55 5.76 -11.49 -3.72
N GLU A 56 5.69 -11.61 -2.41
CA GLU A 56 4.42 -11.60 -1.68
C GLU A 56 3.88 -10.18 -1.58
N VAL A 57 2.65 -9.98 -2.06
CA VAL A 57 1.97 -8.68 -2.01
C VAL A 57 0.68 -8.82 -1.21
N LYS A 58 0.57 -8.05 -0.13
CA LYS A 58 -0.68 -7.89 0.62
C LYS A 58 -1.17 -6.46 0.50
N ARG A 59 -2.47 -6.31 0.26
CA ARG A 59 -3.12 -5.02 0.12
C ARG A 59 -4.37 -4.92 0.99
N VAL A 60 -4.57 -3.77 1.63
CA VAL A 60 -5.83 -3.41 2.29
C VAL A 60 -6.39 -2.15 1.63
N GLY A 61 -7.63 -2.20 1.20
CA GLY A 61 -8.33 -1.09 0.57
C GLY A 61 -9.40 -0.53 1.48
N PHE A 62 -9.33 0.75 1.78
CA PHE A 62 -10.34 1.47 2.53
C PHE A 62 -11.42 1.97 1.58
N GLY A 63 -12.63 1.41 1.70
CA GLY A 63 -13.73 1.68 0.78
C GLY A 63 -14.86 0.68 0.89
N THR A 64 -15.89 0.87 0.07
CA THR A 64 -17.07 0.01 0.04
C THR A 64 -16.82 -1.26 -0.77
N LYS A 65 -17.65 -2.29 -0.57
CA LYS A 65 -17.65 -3.52 -1.38
C LYS A 65 -17.77 -3.23 -2.89
N LYS A 66 -18.55 -2.21 -3.27
CA LYS A 66 -18.69 -1.76 -4.66
C LYS A 66 -17.36 -1.23 -5.21
N GLN A 67 -16.64 -0.42 -4.43
CA GLN A 67 -15.31 0.09 -4.79
C GLN A 67 -14.29 -1.05 -4.88
N TYR A 68 -14.33 -2.02 -3.97
CA TYR A 68 -13.48 -3.21 -4.02
C TYR A 68 -13.70 -4.01 -5.30
N GLY A 69 -14.95 -4.30 -5.66
CA GLY A 69 -15.28 -5.00 -6.92
C GLY A 69 -14.84 -4.22 -8.17
N ARG A 70 -14.92 -2.88 -8.13
CA ARG A 70 -14.37 -2.02 -9.19
C ARG A 70 -12.84 -2.12 -9.26
N ALA A 71 -12.14 -2.07 -8.13
CA ALA A 71 -10.69 -2.21 -8.06
C ALA A 71 -10.22 -3.57 -8.58
N MET A 72 -10.89 -4.65 -8.19
CA MET A 72 -10.56 -6.00 -8.64
C MET A 72 -10.60 -6.12 -10.17
N ARG A 73 -11.60 -5.51 -10.81
CA ARG A 73 -11.75 -5.50 -12.27
C ARG A 73 -10.81 -4.53 -12.97
N GLN A 74 -10.81 -3.26 -12.57
CA GLN A 74 -10.06 -2.20 -13.25
C GLN A 74 -8.55 -2.36 -13.13
N LEU A 75 -8.05 -2.83 -11.99
CA LEU A 75 -6.63 -3.04 -11.77
C LEU A 75 -6.17 -4.44 -12.23
N GLY A 76 -7.12 -5.31 -12.61
CA GLY A 76 -6.89 -6.67 -13.07
C GLY A 76 -6.29 -7.54 -11.97
N TYR A 77 -6.91 -7.53 -10.79
CA TYR A 77 -6.52 -8.33 -9.63
C TYR A 77 -7.23 -9.68 -9.55
N THR A 78 -8.29 -9.87 -10.33
CA THR A 78 -9.04 -11.12 -10.39
C THR A 78 -8.23 -12.31 -10.90
N THR A 79 -7.16 -12.07 -11.65
CA THR A 79 -6.34 -13.11 -12.29
C THR A 79 -4.92 -13.19 -11.72
N LEU A 80 -4.65 -12.53 -10.59
CA LEU A 80 -3.33 -12.56 -9.99
C LEU A 80 -3.09 -13.86 -9.22
N PRO A 81 -1.84 -14.37 -9.21
CA PRO A 81 -1.47 -15.58 -8.50
C PRO A 81 -1.60 -15.42 -6.97
N ASN A 82 -1.57 -16.56 -6.27
CA ASN A 82 -1.86 -16.67 -4.82
C ASN A 82 -0.94 -15.84 -3.91
N ASN A 83 0.24 -15.43 -4.38
CA ASN A 83 1.13 -14.53 -3.66
C ASN A 83 0.67 -13.06 -3.69
N PHE A 84 -0.43 -12.75 -4.37
CA PHE A 84 -1.17 -11.49 -4.23
C PHE A 84 -2.44 -11.69 -3.42
N ARG A 85 -2.61 -10.91 -2.35
CA ARG A 85 -3.82 -10.92 -1.52
C ARG A 85 -4.33 -9.51 -1.30
N PHE A 86 -5.61 -9.29 -1.58
CA PHE A 86 -6.27 -8.00 -1.39
C PHE A 86 -7.51 -8.17 -0.51
N LYS A 87 -7.59 -7.36 0.54
CA LYS A 87 -8.77 -7.22 1.40
C LYS A 87 -9.29 -5.79 1.32
N TYR A 88 -10.54 -5.58 1.72
CA TYR A 88 -11.08 -4.25 1.92
C TYR A 88 -11.66 -4.08 3.31
N THR A 89 -11.74 -2.84 3.77
CA THR A 89 -12.48 -2.49 4.98
C THR A 89 -13.27 -1.21 4.74
N THR A 90 -14.45 -1.12 5.33
CA THR A 90 -15.30 0.07 5.32
C THR A 90 -14.92 1.06 6.43
N ASP A 91 -14.13 0.62 7.43
CA ASP A 91 -13.70 1.46 8.53
C ASP A 91 -12.66 2.49 8.07
N ARG A 92 -13.12 3.71 7.82
CA ARG A 92 -12.24 4.82 7.44
C ARG A 92 -11.50 5.45 8.62
N LYS A 93 -11.86 5.14 9.87
CA LYS A 93 -11.23 5.75 11.06
C LYS A 93 -9.82 5.22 11.28
N THR A 94 -9.56 3.99 10.83
CA THR A 94 -8.24 3.33 10.90
C THR A 94 -7.41 3.53 9.64
N VAL A 95 -7.80 4.46 8.75
CA VAL A 95 -7.04 4.75 7.53
C VAL A 95 -5.64 5.24 7.88
N GLN A 96 -4.65 4.45 7.50
CA GLN A 96 -3.25 4.84 7.52
C GLN A 96 -2.65 4.46 6.17
N ARG A 97 -2.38 5.44 5.31
CA ARG A 97 -1.73 5.18 4.01
C ARG A 97 -0.28 4.82 4.22
N MET A 98 0.13 3.68 3.66
CA MET A 98 1.49 3.19 3.77
C MET A 98 1.89 2.28 2.61
N PHE A 99 3.19 2.19 2.43
CA PHE A 99 3.90 1.37 1.47
C PHE A 99 5.12 0.78 2.18
N LEU A 100 5.00 -0.46 2.62
CA LEU A 100 6.02 -1.15 3.42
C LEU A 100 6.66 -2.26 2.59
N VAL A 101 7.97 -2.18 2.43
CA VAL A 101 8.77 -3.08 1.59
C VAL A 101 9.74 -3.89 2.45
N ASP A 102 9.75 -5.20 2.22
CA ASP A 102 10.71 -6.16 2.78
C ASP A 102 10.88 -6.03 4.29
N SER A 103 9.82 -5.64 5.02
CA SER A 103 9.84 -5.37 6.47
C SER A 103 10.96 -4.44 6.94
N THR A 104 11.48 -3.56 6.05
CA THR A 104 12.66 -2.72 6.33
C THR A 104 12.52 -1.28 5.86
N LYS A 105 11.63 -1.00 4.91
CA LYS A 105 11.44 0.34 4.34
C LYS A 105 9.96 0.69 4.42
N LEU A 106 9.66 1.88 4.91
CA LEU A 106 8.30 2.37 5.05
C LEU A 106 8.18 3.75 4.42
N LEU A 107 7.22 3.91 3.51
CA LEU A 107 6.67 5.19 3.12
C LEU A 107 5.27 5.30 3.74
N PHE A 108 4.95 6.37 4.45
CA PHE A 108 3.66 6.52 5.13
C PHE A 108 3.18 7.97 5.12
N ALA A 109 1.86 8.16 5.19
CA ALA A 109 1.26 9.48 5.23
C ALA A 109 0.82 9.85 6.65
N VAL A 110 1.00 11.09 7.04
CA VAL A 110 0.41 11.69 8.24
C VAL A 110 -0.53 12.80 7.79
N TYR A 111 -1.69 12.89 8.42
CA TYR A 111 -2.68 13.93 8.13
C TYR A 111 -2.70 14.94 9.27
N LEU A 112 -2.44 16.21 8.97
CA LEU A 112 -2.53 17.33 9.92
C LEU A 112 -3.41 18.40 9.30
N GLN A 113 -4.49 18.80 9.97
CA GLN A 113 -5.42 19.84 9.49
C GLN A 113 -5.85 19.62 8.02
N ASP A 114 -6.28 18.40 7.70
CA ASP A 114 -6.64 17.95 6.34
C ASP A 114 -5.52 17.93 5.29
N GLN A 115 -4.32 18.38 5.63
CA GLN A 115 -3.15 18.30 4.77
C GLN A 115 -2.42 16.96 4.95
N ARG A 116 -2.03 16.36 3.82
CA ARG A 116 -1.29 15.10 3.76
C ARG A 116 0.21 15.37 3.70
N PHE A 117 0.97 14.82 4.64
CA PHE A 117 2.42 14.82 4.66
C PHE A 117 2.93 13.41 4.48
N VAL A 118 3.91 13.18 3.59
CA VAL A 118 4.45 11.84 3.34
C VAL A 118 5.87 11.77 3.88
N PHE A 119 6.17 10.66 4.52
CA PHE A 119 7.46 10.41 5.15
C PHE A 119 8.00 9.06 4.76
N TYR A 120 9.33 8.96 4.74
CA TYR A 120 10.09 7.75 4.51
C TYR A 120 10.93 7.41 5.75
N THR A 121 11.02 6.13 6.09
CA THR A 121 11.90 5.65 7.15
C THR A 121 12.41 4.24 6.90
N ARG A 122 13.59 3.95 7.46
CA ARG A 122 14.16 2.60 7.65
C ARG A 122 14.32 2.24 9.13
N HIS A 123 13.75 3.06 10.02
CA HIS A 123 13.90 2.87 11.46
C HIS A 123 13.13 1.61 11.89
N LYS A 124 13.85 0.60 12.37
CA LYS A 124 13.33 -0.75 12.64
C LYS A 124 12.06 -0.75 13.47
N VAL A 125 12.02 0.04 14.55
CA VAL A 125 10.87 0.10 15.48
C VAL A 125 9.63 0.65 14.78
N LEU A 126 9.76 1.70 13.96
CA LEU A 126 8.63 2.29 13.24
C LEU A 126 8.12 1.32 12.18
N VAL A 127 9.03 0.73 11.40
CA VAL A 127 8.68 -0.26 10.38
C VAL A 127 7.95 -1.44 11.01
N GLN A 128 8.44 -1.95 12.15
CA GLN A 128 7.79 -3.05 12.85
C GLN A 128 6.42 -2.65 13.39
N GLY A 129 6.28 -1.44 13.97
CA GLY A 129 4.98 -0.94 14.43
C GLY A 129 3.94 -0.89 13.31
N PHE A 130 4.31 -0.36 12.15
CA PHE A 130 3.43 -0.32 10.97
C PHE A 130 3.14 -1.71 10.40
N LEU A 131 4.10 -2.64 10.44
CA LEU A 131 3.87 -4.02 10.02
C LEU A 131 2.88 -4.73 10.95
N THR A 132 3.03 -4.56 12.26
CA THR A 132 2.09 -5.11 13.25
C THR A 132 0.69 -4.53 13.04
N PHE A 133 0.58 -3.21 12.89
CA PHE A 133 -0.69 -2.55 12.55
C PHE A 133 -1.31 -3.11 11.26
N PHE A 134 -0.53 -3.28 10.19
CA PHE A 134 -1.02 -3.89 8.95
C PHE A 134 -1.55 -5.29 9.19
N ASN A 135 -0.81 -6.12 9.91
CA ASN A 135 -1.20 -7.51 10.15
C ASN A 135 -2.49 -7.59 10.97
N MET A 136 -2.69 -6.68 11.93
CA MET A 136 -3.97 -6.58 12.65
C MET A 136 -5.12 -6.26 11.68
N LEU A 137 -4.96 -5.22 10.85
CA LEU A 137 -5.96 -4.87 9.83
C LEU A 137 -6.23 -6.03 8.86
N PHE A 138 -5.18 -6.74 8.46
CA PHE A 138 -5.29 -7.83 7.49
C PHE A 138 -5.86 -9.11 8.11
N ALA A 139 -5.70 -9.31 9.42
CA ALA A 139 -6.22 -10.46 10.14
C ALA A 139 -7.71 -10.29 10.50
N GLN A 140 -8.19 -9.06 10.66
CA GLN A 140 -9.61 -8.80 10.89
C GLN A 140 -10.46 -9.41 9.76
N SER A 141 -11.56 -10.03 10.17
CA SER A 141 -12.63 -10.50 9.29
C SER A 141 -13.55 -9.31 9.02
N ASP A 142 -13.89 -9.08 7.76
CA ASP A 142 -14.87 -8.07 7.38
C ASP A 142 -16.22 -8.45 8.03
N TYR A 143 -16.76 -7.58 8.89
CA TYR A 143 -18.14 -7.70 9.40
C TYR A 143 -19.15 -7.24 8.33
#